data_AF-A0A7W1Q795-F1
#
_entry.id   AF-A0A7W1Q795-F1
#
_cell.length_a   1.000
_cell.length_b   1.000
_cell.length_c   1.000
_cell.angle_alpha   90.00
_cell.angle_beta   90.00
_cell.angle_gamma   90.00
#
_symmetry.space_group_name_H-M   'P 1'
#
loop_
_entity.id
_entity.type
_entity.pdbx_description
1 polymer ?
#
loop_
_entity_poly.entity_id
_entity_poly.type
_entity_poly.pdbx_seq_one_letter_code
_entity_poly.pdbx_strand_id
1 'polypeptide(L)'
;MLAALSLHLAISVGWATVLALLLPRKYAVGTGALAGVGTAALDLGIIGRRFPAIRALPFLPQVADHVLFGITVGAILKLRRATGTPAFDSAAASLG
;
A
#
# COMPACT_ATOMS: atom_id res chain seq x y z
N MET A 1 21.95 2.94 -10.92
CA MET A 1 20.72 2.12 -11.09
C MET A 1 20.41 1.30 -9.84
N LEU A 2 21.34 0.50 -9.32
CA LEU A 2 21.11 -0.30 -8.10
C LEU A 2 20.65 0.54 -6.90
N ALA A 3 21.32 1.66 -6.61
CA ALA A 3 20.92 2.54 -5.50
C ALA A 3 19.49 3.10 -5.63
N ALA A 4 19.07 3.47 -6.84
CA ALA A 4 17.73 3.96 -7.11
C ALA A 4 16.67 2.85 -6.94
N LEU A 5 16.97 1.65 -7.43
CA LEU A 5 16.12 0.47 -7.23
C LEU A 5 15.99 0.13 -5.75
N SER A 6 17.10 0.06 -5.01
CA SER A 6 17.11 -0.24 -3.57
C SER A 6 16.33 0.80 -2.78
N LEU A 7 16.52 2.09 -3.08
CA LEU A 7 15.77 3.17 -2.43
C LEU A 7 14.27 3.06 -2.73
N HIS A 8 13.90 2.83 -3.99
CA HIS A 8 12.51 2.68 -4.40
C HIS A 8 11.86 1.48 -3.70
N LEU A 9 12.54 0.34 -3.63
CA LEU A 9 12.06 -0.84 -2.89
C LEU A 9 11.88 -0.54 -1.40
N ALA A 10 12.86 0.12 -0.77
CA ALA A 10 12.78 0.48 0.64
C ALA A 10 11.59 1.40 0.93
N ILE A 11 11.36 2.39 0.08
CA ILE A 11 10.21 3.30 0.20
C ILE A 11 8.89 2.55 0.00
N SER A 12 8.78 1.72 -1.04
CA SER A 12 7.59 0.92 -1.31
C SER A 12 7.26 -0.04 -0.17
N VAL A 13 8.28 -0.71 0.39
CA VAL A 13 8.11 -1.57 1.58
C VAL A 13 7.70 -0.74 2.79
N GLY A 14 8.35 0.40 3.04
CA GLY A 14 8.02 1.29 4.15
C GLY A 14 6.56 1.76 4.11
N TRP A 15 6.09 2.22 2.96
CA TRP A 15 4.69 2.58 2.78
C TRP A 15 3.76 1.37 2.92
N ALA A 16 4.09 0.21 2.34
CA ALA A 16 3.30 -1.00 2.51
C ALA A 16 3.17 -1.41 3.98
N THR A 17 4.22 -1.26 4.78
CA THR A 17 4.19 -1.49 6.23
C THR A 17 3.27 -0.52 6.95
N VAL A 18 3.37 0.78 6.68
CA VAL A 18 2.46 1.80 7.24
C VAL A 18 1.01 1.46 6.90
N LEU A 19 0.73 1.13 5.64
CA LEU A 19 -0.61 0.74 5.20
C LEU A 19 -1.07 -0.56 5.87
N ALA A 20 -0.21 -1.56 6.03
CA ALA A 20 -0.55 -2.82 6.69
C ALA A 20 -0.99 -2.63 8.15
N LEU A 21 -0.38 -1.66 8.85
CA LEU A 21 -0.69 -1.31 10.22
C LEU A 21 -1.97 -0.46 10.33
N LEU A 22 -2.22 0.44 9.38
CA LEU A 22 -3.30 1.43 9.48
C LEU A 22 -4.59 1.05 8.74
N LEU A 23 -4.54 0.23 7.68
CA LEU A 23 -5.72 -0.04 6.86
C LEU A 23 -6.76 -0.91 7.60
N PRO A 24 -8.03 -0.46 7.68
CA PRO A 24 -9.10 -1.25 8.27
C PRO A 24 -9.31 -2.56 7.52
N ARG A 25 -9.67 -3.63 8.26
CA ARG A 25 -9.83 -4.97 7.68
C ARG A 25 -10.97 -5.05 6.67
N LYS A 26 -12.13 -4.43 6.97
CA LYS A 26 -13.36 -4.56 6.19
C LYS A 26 -13.30 -3.87 4.82
N TYR A 27 -12.65 -2.70 4.74
CA TYR A 27 -12.63 -1.85 3.55
C TYR A 27 -11.23 -1.64 2.97
N ALA A 28 -10.30 -2.58 3.22
CA ALA A 28 -8.87 -2.43 2.94
C ALA A 28 -8.53 -1.92 1.53
N VAL A 29 -9.23 -2.38 0.49
CA VAL A 29 -9.00 -1.93 -0.90
C VAL A 29 -9.41 -0.48 -1.10
N GLY A 30 -10.62 -0.11 -0.70
CA GLY A 30 -11.12 1.26 -0.86
C GLY A 30 -10.34 2.27 -0.01
N THR A 31 -10.05 1.93 1.24
CA THR A 31 -9.19 2.75 2.10
C THR A 31 -7.74 2.77 1.62
N GLY A 32 -7.28 1.71 0.95
CA GLY A 32 -5.97 1.68 0.29
C GLY A 32 -5.90 2.64 -0.89
N ALA A 33 -6.93 2.71 -1.72
CA ALA A 33 -7.01 3.71 -2.80
C ALA A 33 -6.95 5.15 -2.25
N LEU A 34 -7.73 5.44 -1.20
CA LEU A 34 -7.71 6.75 -0.53
C LEU A 34 -6.34 7.05 0.09
N ALA A 35 -5.72 6.05 0.72
CA ALA A 35 -4.37 6.19 1.24
C ALA A 35 -3.36 6.46 0.11
N GLY A 36 -3.53 5.82 -1.06
CA GLY A 36 -2.78 6.09 -2.30
C GLY A 36 -2.88 7.55 -2.76
N VAL A 37 -4.07 8.15 -2.69
CA VAL A 37 -4.24 9.59 -2.94
C VAL A 37 -3.47 10.41 -1.90
N GLY A 38 -3.53 10.01 -0.63
CA GLY A 38 -2.79 10.65 0.46
C GLY A 38 -1.27 10.58 0.26
N THR A 39 -0.73 9.43 -0.13
CA THR A 39 0.69 9.27 -0.47
C THR A 39 1.08 10.11 -1.67
N ALA A 40 0.28 10.15 -2.73
CA ALA A 40 0.55 11.02 -3.88
C ALA A 40 0.62 12.51 -3.45
N ALA A 41 -0.30 12.95 -2.58
CA ALA A 41 -0.31 14.32 -2.08
C ALA A 41 0.94 14.64 -1.25
N LEU A 42 1.39 13.71 -0.39
CA LEU A 42 2.59 13.86 0.42
C LEU A 42 3.86 13.85 -0.46
N ASP A 43 4.01 12.85 -1.33
CA ASP A 43 5.21 12.65 -2.13
C ASP A 43 5.35 13.75 -3.18
N LEU A 44 4.29 14.07 -3.94
CA LEU A 44 4.36 15.12 -4.96
C LEU A 44 4.36 16.52 -4.33
N GLY A 45 3.63 16.71 -3.23
CA GLY A 45 3.50 18.00 -2.55
C GLY A 45 4.71 18.39 -1.71
N ILE A 46 5.44 17.43 -1.14
CA ILE A 46 6.61 17.69 -0.28
C ILE A 46 7.90 17.31 -0.99
N ILE A 47 8.01 16.06 -1.47
CA ILE A 47 9.24 15.55 -2.10
C ILE A 47 9.40 16.13 -3.51
N GLY A 48 8.34 16.17 -4.31
CA GLY A 48 8.34 16.76 -5.65
C GLY A 48 8.78 18.22 -5.69
N ARG A 49 8.59 18.98 -4.59
CA ARG A 49 9.09 20.35 -4.46
C ARG A 49 10.60 20.44 -4.26
N ARG A 50 11.21 19.42 -3.65
CA ARG A 50 12.65 19.38 -3.33
C ARG A 50 13.49 18.71 -4.42
N PHE A 51 12.87 17.86 -5.24
CA PHE A 51 13.55 17.08 -6.27
C PHE A 51 12.97 17.42 -7.65
N PRO A 52 13.63 18.31 -8.43
CA PRO A 52 13.15 18.75 -9.75
C PRO A 52 12.89 17.60 -10.72
N ALA A 53 13.66 16.52 -10.62
CA ALA A 53 13.50 15.32 -11.45
C ALA A 53 12.12 14.66 -11.29
N ILE A 54 11.55 14.66 -10.08
CA ILE A 54 10.20 14.12 -9.83
C ILE A 54 9.14 15.06 -10.39
N ARG A 55 9.32 16.37 -10.23
CA ARG A 55 8.40 17.38 -10.76
C ARG A 55 8.34 17.42 -12.29
N ALA A 56 9.40 16.97 -12.97
CA ALA A 56 9.44 16.87 -14.43
C ALA A 56 8.61 15.70 -14.98
N LEU A 57 8.23 14.73 -14.14
CA LEU A 57 7.41 13.60 -14.57
C LEU A 57 5.93 14.01 -14.77
N PRO A 58 5.20 13.36 -15.69
CA PRO A 58 3.77 13.59 -15.88
C PRO A 58 2.98 13.40 -14.57
N PHE A 59 2.16 14.38 -14.20
CA PHE A 59 1.46 14.39 -12.90
C PHE A 59 0.40 13.28 -12.79
N LEU A 60 -0.48 13.15 -13.78
CA LEU A 60 -1.58 12.17 -13.73
C LEU A 60 -1.09 10.71 -13.63
N PRO A 61 -0.08 10.27 -14.42
CA PRO A 61 0.52 8.94 -14.23
C PRO A 61 1.09 8.71 -12.84
N GLN A 62 1.72 9.72 -12.22
CA GLN A 62 2.25 9.58 -10.86
C GLN A 62 1.12 9.38 -9.84
N VAL A 63 0.04 10.16 -9.93
CA VAL A 63 -1.12 9.97 -9.04
C VAL A 63 -1.74 8.58 -9.23
N ALA A 64 -1.91 8.16 -10.49
CA ALA A 64 -2.45 6.83 -10.80
C ALA A 64 -1.58 5.70 -10.22
N ASP A 65 -0.26 5.82 -10.32
CA ASP A 65 0.68 4.85 -9.75
C ASP A 65 0.49 4.69 -8.22
N HIS A 66 0.40 5.80 -7.49
CA HIS A 66 0.18 5.75 -6.03
C HIS A 66 -1.18 5.16 -5.64
N VAL A 67 -2.24 5.49 -6.40
CA VAL A 67 -3.58 4.92 -6.18
C VAL A 67 -3.57 3.41 -6.44
N LEU A 68 -2.96 2.97 -7.54
CA LEU A 68 -2.81 1.56 -7.88
C LEU A 68 -1.96 0.81 -6.86
N PHE A 69 -0.89 1.43 -6.36
CA PHE A 69 -0.09 0.88 -5.27
C PHE A 69 -0.94 0.67 -4.01
N GLY A 70 -1.70 1.68 -3.59
CA GLY A 70 -2.60 1.59 -2.44
C GLY A 70 -3.68 0.52 -2.59
N ILE A 71 -4.29 0.42 -3.78
CA ILE A 71 -5.25 -0.65 -4.12
C ILE A 71 -4.58 -2.03 -4.02
N THR A 72 -3.38 -2.17 -4.58
CA THR A 72 -2.62 -3.44 -4.62
C THR A 72 -2.29 -3.92 -3.20
N VAL A 73 -1.76 -3.02 -2.36
CA VAL A 73 -1.47 -3.33 -0.95
C VAL A 73 -2.76 -3.71 -0.21
N GLY A 74 -3.84 -2.93 -0.38
CA GLY A 74 -5.14 -3.23 0.23
C GLY A 74 -5.71 -4.58 -0.19
N ALA A 75 -5.57 -4.96 -1.46
CA ALA A 75 -6.00 -6.24 -1.99
C ALA A 75 -5.18 -7.39 -1.42
N ILE A 76 -3.86 -7.29 -1.42
CA ILE A 76 -2.96 -8.30 -0.84
C ILE A 76 -3.25 -8.49 0.65
N LEU A 77 -3.44 -7.42 1.42
CA LEU A 77 -3.79 -7.49 2.83
C LEU A 77 -5.14 -8.17 3.06
N LYS A 78 -6.15 -7.85 2.24
CA LYS A 78 -7.46 -8.50 2.29
C LYS A 78 -7.33 -10.01 2.05
N LEU A 79 -6.58 -10.40 1.01
CA LEU A 79 -6.34 -11.81 0.67
C LEU A 79 -5.60 -12.54 1.80
N ARG A 80 -4.49 -11.99 2.29
CA ARG A 80 -3.70 -12.61 3.37
C ARG A 80 -4.48 -12.76 4.68
N ARG A 81 -5.38 -11.81 4.99
CA ARG A 81 -6.26 -11.89 6.16
C ARG A 81 -7.34 -12.95 6.01
N ALA A 82 -7.85 -13.15 4.79
CA ALA A 82 -8.83 -14.21 4.49
C ALA A 82 -8.21 -15.61 4.61
N THR A 83 -7.01 -15.80 4.07
CA THR A 83 -6.26 -17.08 4.14
C THR A 83 -5.66 -17.36 5.52
N GLY A 84 -5.59 -16.34 6.39
CA GLY A 84 -5.08 -16.45 7.76
C GLY A 84 -6.15 -16.75 8.82
N THR A 85 -7.39 -17.04 8.42
CA THR A 85 -8.44 -17.51 9.34
C THR A 85 -8.12 -18.96 9.75
N PRO A 86 -8.03 -19.27 11.05
CA PRO A 86 -7.30 -20.42 11.56
C PRO A 86 -8.03 -21.75 11.33
N ALA A 87 -7.28 -22.76 10.88
CA ALA A 87 -7.69 -24.16 10.88
C ALA A 87 -7.94 -24.75 12.30
N PHE A 88 -7.84 -23.94 13.37
CA PHE A 88 -8.04 -24.37 14.76
C PHE A 88 -9.49 -24.30 15.24
N ASP A 89 -10.37 -23.51 14.63
CA ASP A 89 -11.78 -23.43 15.05
C ASP A 89 -12.58 -24.68 14.61
N SER A 90 -12.19 -25.33 13.51
CA SER A 90 -12.88 -26.51 12.99
C SER A 90 -12.65 -27.79 13.79
N ALA A 91 -11.54 -27.87 14.55
CA ALA A 91 -11.24 -29.04 15.38
C ALA A 91 -11.97 -29.02 16.74
N ALA A 92 -12.30 -27.81 17.25
CA ALA A 92 -13.08 -27.66 18.47
C ALA A 92 -14.59 -27.88 18.24
N ALA A 93 -15.09 -27.61 17.03
CA ALA A 93 -16.50 -27.80 16.68
C ALA A 93 -16.89 -29.27 16.36
N SER A 94 -15.93 -30.16 16.14
CA SER A 94 -16.19 -31.59 15.87
C SER A 94 -16.14 -32.49 17.11
N LEU A 95 -15.96 -31.92 18.30
CA LEU A 95 -15.85 -32.63 19.59
C LEU A 95 -16.97 -32.29 20.59
N GLY A 96 -18.00 -31.55 20.17
CA GLY A 96 -19.22 -31.30 20.95
C GLY A 96 -20.43 -31.93 20.28
#